data_AF-A0A8H5JS96-F1
#
_entry.id   AF-A0A8H5JS96-F1
#
_cell.length_a   1.000
_cell.length_b   1.000
_cell.length_c   1.000
_cell.angle_alpha   90.00
_cell.angle_beta   90.00
_cell.angle_gamma   90.00
#
_symmetry.space_group_name_H-M   'P 1'
#
loop_
_entity.id
_entity.type
_entity.pdbx_description
1 polymer ?
#
loop_
_entity_poly.entity_id
_entity_poly.type
_entity_poly.pdbx_seq_one_letter_code
_entity_poly.pdbx_strand_id
1 'polypeptide(L)'
;MHASPIKLLALSASTVSAAVHVVKVGENGLNFSPAQTTAKTGDTVEFHFYEGFHSVAQSSFAKPCEPINSTAFFSGDQNVKTKVSDKVFTIEVKTEDPIWYYCAVQGHCQGGMVGAINAPTSGARSFDNYAKAAADSEDSSAPKSTGGGKLGAAETGSTSGSASGTATATATESGTAASASATESGNAGIEARGQIQWGLMSGAIAALFGGLMI
;
A
#
# COMPACT_ATOMS: atom_id res chain seq x y z
N MET A 1 27.72 64.17 1.19
CA MET A 1 27.79 62.84 0.54
C MET A 1 27.16 61.85 1.50
N HIS A 2 25.91 61.43 1.28
CA HIS A 2 25.24 60.46 2.14
C HIS A 2 24.92 59.22 1.31
N ALA A 3 25.67 58.14 1.52
CA ALA A 3 25.43 56.85 0.91
C ALA A 3 24.38 56.10 1.73
N SER A 4 23.26 55.75 1.10
CA SER A 4 22.19 54.98 1.73
C SER A 4 22.48 53.48 1.62
N PRO A 5 22.42 52.70 2.72
CA PRO A 5 22.72 51.27 2.66
C PRO A 5 21.55 50.49 2.04
N ILE A 6 21.84 49.77 0.95
CA ILE A 6 20.92 48.79 0.35
C ILE A 6 20.84 47.60 1.30
N LYS A 7 19.73 47.48 2.04
CA LYS A 7 19.42 46.27 2.82
C LYS A 7 19.03 45.17 1.85
N LEU A 8 19.92 44.19 1.68
CA LEU A 8 19.64 42.97 0.93
C LEU A 8 18.67 42.10 1.74
N LEU A 9 17.45 41.94 1.26
CA LEU A 9 16.46 41.04 1.85
C LEU A 9 16.75 39.62 1.35
N ALA A 10 17.23 38.75 2.23
CA ALA A 10 17.45 37.34 1.90
C ALA A 10 16.09 36.63 1.75
N LEU A 11 15.77 36.20 0.53
CA LEU A 11 14.56 35.43 0.24
C LEU A 11 14.86 33.95 0.50
N SER A 12 14.37 33.42 1.62
CA SER A 12 14.43 31.99 1.91
C SER A 12 13.51 31.24 0.95
N ALA A 13 14.08 30.54 -0.02
CA ALA A 13 13.32 29.65 -0.90
C ALA A 13 13.01 28.33 -0.17
N SER A 14 11.74 28.08 0.12
CA SER A 14 11.27 26.78 0.63
C SER A 14 11.12 25.82 -0.54
N THR A 15 11.96 24.79 -0.60
CA THR A 15 11.80 23.68 -1.54
C THR A 15 10.65 22.80 -1.06
N VAL A 16 9.48 22.89 -1.70
CA VAL A 16 8.39 21.93 -1.51
C VAL A 16 8.71 20.70 -2.36
N SER A 17 9.04 19.58 -1.72
CA SER A 17 9.17 18.28 -2.39
C SER A 17 7.80 17.63 -2.51
N ALA A 18 7.47 17.12 -3.69
CA ALA A 18 6.33 16.22 -3.88
C ALA A 18 6.51 14.95 -3.02
N ALA A 19 5.44 14.48 -2.38
CA ALA A 19 5.47 13.25 -1.60
C ALA A 19 5.17 12.03 -2.48
N VAL A 20 5.71 10.88 -2.10
CA VAL A 20 5.41 9.58 -2.71
C VAL A 20 4.56 8.78 -1.75
N HIS A 21 3.38 8.35 -2.21
CA HIS A 21 2.46 7.52 -1.45
C HIS A 21 2.47 6.10 -1.98
N VAL A 22 2.60 5.11 -1.10
CA VAL A 22 2.65 3.69 -1.50
C VAL A 22 1.29 3.03 -1.27
N VAL A 23 0.76 2.39 -2.31
CA VAL A 23 -0.39 1.49 -2.26
C VAL A 23 0.08 0.10 -2.66
N LYS A 24 -0.08 -0.85 -1.74
CA LYS A 24 0.21 -2.26 -1.97
C LYS A 24 -0.98 -2.93 -2.63
N VAL A 25 -0.74 -3.60 -3.75
CA VAL A 25 -1.74 -4.28 -4.56
C VAL A 25 -1.60 -5.77 -4.32
N GLY A 26 -2.55 -6.37 -3.61
CA GLY A 26 -2.59 -7.83 -3.44
C GLY A 26 -1.81 -8.40 -2.25
N GLU A 27 -1.22 -7.59 -1.37
CA GLU A 27 -0.29 -8.08 -0.31
C GLU A 27 -0.91 -9.12 0.64
N ASN A 28 -2.23 -9.18 0.76
CA ASN A 28 -2.93 -10.18 1.58
C ASN A 28 -4.29 -10.57 0.99
N GLY A 29 -4.38 -10.71 -0.34
CA GLY A 29 -5.60 -11.11 -1.04
C GLY A 29 -6.15 -10.05 -1.98
N LEU A 30 -7.47 -10.00 -2.17
CA LEU A 30 -8.13 -9.10 -3.13
C LEU A 30 -8.28 -7.68 -2.56
N ASN A 31 -7.16 -6.99 -2.34
CA ASN A 31 -7.18 -5.67 -1.69
C ASN A 31 -6.13 -4.68 -2.21
N PHE A 32 -6.44 -3.40 -2.03
CA PHE A 32 -5.48 -2.31 -2.03
C PHE A 32 -5.17 -1.89 -0.58
N SER A 33 -3.90 -1.68 -0.24
CA SER A 33 -3.48 -1.31 1.12
C SER A 33 -2.49 -0.14 1.11
N PRO A 34 -2.86 1.05 1.62
CA PRO A 34 -4.19 1.39 2.13
C PRO A 34 -5.23 1.44 1.00
N ALA A 35 -6.50 1.23 1.32
CA ALA A 35 -7.61 1.38 0.37
C ALA A 35 -7.97 2.86 0.12
N GLN A 36 -7.62 3.74 1.04
CA GLN A 36 -7.78 5.18 0.93
C GLN A 36 -6.45 5.89 1.15
N THR A 37 -6.08 6.77 0.21
CA THR A 37 -4.87 7.59 0.29
C THR A 37 -5.24 9.06 0.23
N THR A 38 -4.60 9.91 1.03
CA THR A 38 -4.73 11.37 0.93
C THR A 38 -3.44 11.93 0.33
N ALA A 39 -3.55 12.65 -0.78
CA ALA A 39 -2.39 13.15 -1.52
C ALA A 39 -2.66 14.56 -2.06
N LYS A 40 -1.63 15.39 -2.10
CA LYS A 40 -1.69 16.77 -2.60
C LYS A 40 -1.42 16.81 -4.10
N THR A 41 -1.84 17.88 -4.77
CA THR A 41 -1.42 18.14 -6.15
C THR A 41 0.12 18.16 -6.25
N GLY A 42 0.66 17.39 -7.19
CA GLY A 42 2.08 17.20 -7.42
C GLY A 42 2.67 15.95 -6.74
N ASP A 43 1.97 15.36 -5.76
CA ASP A 43 2.37 14.07 -5.18
C ASP A 43 2.24 12.94 -6.21
N THR A 44 2.93 11.82 -5.95
CA THR A 44 2.77 10.59 -6.72
C THR A 44 2.19 9.47 -5.86
N VAL A 45 1.45 8.57 -6.50
CA VAL A 45 0.98 7.32 -5.89
C VAL A 45 1.59 6.15 -6.64
N GLU A 46 2.35 5.33 -5.93
CA GLU A 46 2.97 4.11 -6.42
C GLU A 46 2.14 2.89 -6.03
N PHE A 47 1.75 2.10 -7.02
CA PHE A 47 1.08 0.83 -6.85
C PHE A 47 2.11 -0.31 -6.92
N HIS A 48 2.37 -0.93 -5.78
CA HIS A 48 3.35 -2.02 -5.60
C HIS A 48 2.63 -3.36 -5.68
N PHE A 49 2.88 -4.14 -6.73
CA PHE A 49 2.16 -5.39 -6.98
C PHE A 49 2.80 -6.56 -6.24
N TYR A 50 2.00 -7.22 -5.40
CA TYR A 50 2.36 -8.46 -4.71
C TYR A 50 1.92 -9.67 -5.52
N GLU A 51 2.36 -10.86 -5.09
CA GLU A 51 2.04 -12.14 -5.70
C GLU A 51 0.56 -12.28 -6.04
N GLY A 52 0.27 -12.64 -7.29
CA GLY A 52 -1.08 -12.73 -7.82
C GLY A 52 -1.24 -12.09 -9.19
N PHE A 53 -2.49 -12.05 -9.64
CA PHE A 53 -2.90 -11.45 -10.90
C PHE A 53 -3.79 -10.25 -10.61
N HIS A 54 -3.25 -9.05 -10.70
CA HIS A 54 -3.94 -7.83 -10.30
C HIS A 54 -3.68 -6.69 -11.29
N SER A 55 -4.55 -5.69 -11.27
CA SER A 55 -4.36 -4.45 -12.02
C SER A 55 -4.88 -3.25 -11.24
N VAL A 56 -4.58 -2.06 -11.76
CA VAL A 56 -5.11 -0.79 -11.25
C VAL A 56 -5.65 -0.02 -12.44
N ALA A 57 -6.96 0.25 -12.42
CA ALA A 57 -7.65 1.02 -13.45
C ALA A 57 -8.49 2.13 -12.82
N GLN A 58 -8.61 3.27 -13.49
CA GLN A 58 -9.44 4.38 -13.04
C GLN A 58 -10.92 4.14 -13.37
N SER A 59 -11.78 4.30 -12.37
CA SER A 59 -13.24 4.24 -12.51
C SER A 59 -13.88 5.58 -12.16
N SER A 60 -15.20 5.61 -12.25
CA SER A 60 -16.01 6.68 -11.66
C SER A 60 -16.65 6.18 -10.37
N PHE A 61 -17.03 7.10 -9.48
CA PHE A 61 -17.80 6.74 -8.29
C PHE A 61 -19.07 5.94 -8.62
N ALA A 62 -19.77 6.31 -9.69
CA ALA A 62 -21.05 5.71 -10.06
C ALA A 62 -20.92 4.34 -10.75
N LYS A 63 -19.73 4.03 -11.27
CA LYS A 63 -19.44 2.79 -12.00
C LYS A 63 -18.08 2.26 -11.55
N PRO A 64 -18.01 1.61 -10.37
CA PRO A 64 -16.75 1.28 -9.71
C PRO A 64 -15.92 0.21 -10.44
N CYS A 65 -16.58 -0.72 -11.14
CA CYS A 65 -15.91 -1.85 -11.81
C CYS A 65 -15.78 -1.68 -13.34
N GLU A 66 -15.95 -0.45 -13.83
CA GLU A 66 -15.80 -0.11 -15.25
C GLU A 66 -14.87 1.09 -15.41
N PRO A 67 -14.14 1.18 -16.53
CA PRO A 67 -13.24 2.29 -16.77
C PRO A 67 -14.02 3.58 -16.98
N ILE A 68 -13.60 4.68 -16.34
CA ILE A 68 -14.32 5.96 -16.43
C ILE A 68 -14.40 6.49 -17.88
N ASN A 69 -13.41 6.16 -18.70
CA ASN A 69 -13.38 6.42 -20.13
C ASN A 69 -12.24 5.62 -20.78
N SER A 70 -12.08 5.75 -22.10
CA SER A 70 -11.01 5.07 -22.86
C SER A 70 -9.59 5.53 -22.54
N THR A 71 -9.44 6.67 -21.88
CA THR A 71 -8.16 7.28 -21.48
C THR A 71 -7.89 7.16 -19.97
N ALA A 72 -8.73 6.42 -19.25
CA ALA A 72 -8.53 6.07 -17.84
C ALA A 72 -7.11 5.55 -17.65
N PHE A 73 -6.47 5.91 -16.54
CA PHE A 73 -5.19 5.28 -16.25
C PHE A 73 -5.39 3.78 -16.07
N PHE A 74 -4.41 3.01 -16.52
CA PHE A 74 -4.41 1.56 -16.43
C PHE A 74 -3.00 1.03 -16.39
N SER A 75 -2.69 0.24 -15.35
CA SER A 75 -1.40 -0.44 -15.23
C SER A 75 -1.21 -1.55 -16.27
N GLY A 76 -2.30 -2.07 -16.82
CA GLY A 76 -2.32 -3.42 -17.41
C GLY A 76 -2.31 -4.48 -16.31
N ASP A 77 -2.64 -5.72 -16.67
CA ASP A 77 -2.61 -6.82 -15.72
C ASP A 77 -1.17 -7.19 -15.36
N GLN A 78 -0.88 -7.16 -14.07
CA GLN A 78 0.39 -7.55 -13.49
C GLN A 78 0.26 -8.96 -12.92
N ASN A 79 1.07 -9.88 -13.44
CA ASN A 79 1.13 -11.27 -12.99
C ASN A 79 2.43 -11.49 -12.20
N VAL A 80 2.38 -11.25 -10.90
CA VAL A 80 3.54 -11.38 -10.02
C VAL A 80 3.60 -12.81 -9.50
N LYS A 81 4.74 -13.48 -9.71
CA LYS A 81 4.89 -14.91 -9.41
C LYS A 81 5.26 -15.21 -7.97
N THR A 82 6.04 -14.33 -7.34
CA THR A 82 6.48 -14.50 -5.95
C THR A 82 6.68 -13.13 -5.33
N LYS A 83 6.34 -13.02 -4.03
CA LYS A 83 6.59 -11.82 -3.21
C LYS A 83 6.03 -10.52 -3.81
N VAL A 84 6.86 -9.71 -4.44
CA VAL A 84 6.55 -8.37 -4.96
C VAL A 84 7.26 -8.14 -6.29
N SER A 85 6.62 -7.42 -7.21
CA SER A 85 7.22 -7.02 -8.48
C SER A 85 8.38 -6.04 -8.28
N ASP A 86 9.36 -6.10 -9.17
CA ASP A 86 10.43 -5.10 -9.31
C ASP A 86 9.94 -3.79 -9.96
N LYS A 87 8.73 -3.81 -10.53
CA LYS A 87 8.10 -2.65 -11.15
C LYS A 87 6.88 -2.19 -10.37
N VAL A 88 6.72 -0.89 -10.28
CA VAL A 88 5.55 -0.22 -9.71
C VAL A 88 4.83 0.55 -10.80
N PHE A 89 3.52 0.67 -10.66
CA PHE A 89 2.75 1.58 -11.50
C PHE A 89 2.58 2.90 -10.75
N THR A 90 3.07 4.01 -11.32
CA THR A 90 3.07 5.32 -10.67
C THR A 90 2.13 6.26 -11.41
N ILE A 91 1.27 6.94 -10.67
CA ILE A 91 0.44 8.05 -11.17
C ILE A 91 0.80 9.34 -10.46
N GLU A 92 0.65 10.46 -11.14
CA GLU A 92 0.78 11.80 -10.58
C GLU A 92 -0.60 12.34 -10.18
N VAL A 93 -0.69 12.92 -8.98
CA VAL A 93 -1.89 13.58 -8.49
C VAL A 93 -1.94 14.99 -9.07
N LYS A 94 -2.74 15.19 -10.11
CA LYS A 94 -2.84 16.48 -10.83
C LYS A 94 -3.79 17.48 -10.15
N THR A 95 -4.71 16.98 -9.36
CA THR A 95 -5.77 17.73 -8.67
C THR A 95 -6.08 17.03 -7.35
N GLU A 96 -6.58 17.77 -6.36
CA GLU A 96 -7.05 17.19 -5.09
C GLU A 96 -8.47 16.59 -5.18
N ASP A 97 -9.08 16.58 -6.37
CA ASP A 97 -10.36 15.91 -6.63
C ASP A 97 -10.29 14.40 -6.36
N PRO A 98 -11.39 13.76 -5.91
CA PRO A 98 -11.41 12.33 -5.62
C PRO A 98 -11.12 11.47 -6.87
N ILE A 99 -10.16 10.56 -6.77
CA ILE A 99 -9.85 9.55 -7.77
C ILE A 99 -10.34 8.20 -7.26
N TRP A 100 -11.12 7.50 -8.07
CA TRP A 100 -11.64 6.17 -7.79
C TRP A 100 -10.95 5.15 -8.68
N TYR A 101 -10.56 4.01 -8.11
CA TYR A 101 -9.88 2.97 -8.86
C TYR A 101 -10.29 1.58 -8.38
N TYR A 102 -10.01 0.60 -9.23
CA TYR A 102 -10.40 -0.80 -9.04
C TYR A 102 -9.38 -1.72 -9.69
N CYS A 103 -9.43 -2.98 -9.30
CA CYS A 103 -8.76 -4.06 -10.03
C CYS A 103 -9.68 -4.56 -11.16
N ALA A 104 -9.19 -4.51 -12.40
CA ALA A 104 -9.99 -4.84 -13.57
C ALA A 104 -10.09 -6.34 -13.87
N VAL A 105 -9.44 -7.18 -13.06
CA VAL A 105 -9.55 -8.64 -13.16
C VAL A 105 -10.96 -9.07 -12.76
N GLN A 106 -11.55 -9.97 -13.54
CA GLN A 106 -12.91 -10.46 -13.34
C GLN A 106 -13.12 -10.94 -11.89
N GLY A 107 -14.16 -10.42 -11.23
CA GLY A 107 -14.53 -10.77 -9.86
C GLY A 107 -13.69 -10.10 -8.76
N HIS A 108 -12.57 -9.44 -9.08
CA HIS A 108 -11.73 -8.80 -8.06
C HIS A 108 -12.38 -7.51 -7.54
N CYS A 109 -12.90 -6.66 -8.42
CA CYS A 109 -13.59 -5.43 -8.01
C CYS A 109 -14.81 -5.73 -7.13
N GLN A 110 -15.66 -6.67 -7.56
CA GLN A 110 -16.83 -7.13 -6.80
C GLN A 110 -16.44 -7.81 -5.49
N GLY A 111 -15.27 -8.45 -5.46
CA GLY A 111 -14.66 -8.99 -4.25
C GLY A 111 -14.13 -7.93 -3.26
N GLY A 112 -14.35 -6.64 -3.55
CA GLY A 112 -13.93 -5.52 -2.71
C GLY A 112 -12.56 -4.94 -3.07
N MET A 113 -11.94 -5.36 -4.18
CA MET A 113 -10.65 -4.83 -4.62
C MET A 113 -10.81 -3.49 -5.32
N VAL A 114 -11.15 -2.47 -4.52
CA VAL A 114 -11.34 -1.08 -4.92
C VAL A 114 -10.62 -0.14 -3.96
N GLY A 115 -10.24 1.03 -4.46
CA GLY A 115 -9.55 2.04 -3.67
C GLY A 115 -9.86 3.45 -4.15
N ALA A 116 -9.44 4.43 -3.35
CA ALA A 116 -9.61 5.83 -3.68
C ALA A 116 -8.44 6.71 -3.21
N ILE A 117 -8.19 7.78 -3.94
CA ILE A 117 -7.33 8.89 -3.52
C ILE A 117 -8.24 10.10 -3.27
N ASN A 118 -8.04 10.78 -2.15
CA ASN A 118 -8.80 11.98 -1.75
C ASN A 118 -10.32 11.76 -1.72
N ALA A 119 -10.78 10.56 -1.37
CA ALA A 119 -12.20 10.31 -1.15
C ALA A 119 -12.75 11.17 0.00
N PRO A 120 -13.97 11.73 -0.12
CA PRO A 120 -14.66 12.36 0.99
C PRO A 120 -14.77 11.40 2.19
N THR A 121 -14.51 11.93 3.38
CA THR A 121 -14.58 11.15 4.64
C THR A 121 -16.02 10.84 5.10
N SER A 122 -17.01 11.49 4.49
CA SER A 122 -18.43 11.29 4.80
C SER A 122 -19.32 11.70 3.63
N GLY A 123 -20.63 11.46 3.77
CA GLY A 123 -21.64 11.83 2.78
C GLY A 123 -21.87 10.76 1.70
N ALA A 124 -22.73 11.09 0.73
CA ALA A 124 -23.17 10.14 -0.29
C ALA A 124 -22.02 9.60 -1.15
N ARG A 125 -20.96 10.38 -1.34
CA ARG A 125 -19.77 10.02 -2.13
C ARG A 125 -18.59 9.53 -1.27
N SER A 126 -18.87 8.90 -0.12
CA SER A 126 -17.84 8.31 0.72
C SER A 126 -17.22 7.07 0.09
N PHE A 127 -16.03 6.68 0.55
CA PHE A 127 -15.39 5.43 0.13
C PHE A 127 -16.25 4.19 0.45
N ASP A 128 -16.89 4.15 1.62
CA ASP A 128 -17.76 3.02 1.99
C ASP A 128 -18.90 2.80 0.99
N ASN A 129 -19.49 3.88 0.47
CA ASN A 129 -20.54 3.77 -0.53
C ASN A 129 -19.99 3.34 -1.89
N TYR A 130 -18.78 3.77 -2.24
CA TYR A 130 -18.08 3.29 -3.44
C TYR A 130 -17.77 1.78 -3.36
N ALA A 131 -17.26 1.32 -2.21
CA ALA A 131 -16.96 -0.09 -1.97
C ALA A 131 -18.22 -0.97 -1.99
N LYS A 132 -19.34 -0.49 -1.42
CA LYS A 132 -20.64 -1.19 -1.52
C LYS A 132 -21.12 -1.29 -2.96
N ALA A 133 -21.09 -0.18 -3.71
CA ALA A 133 -21.48 -0.19 -5.12
C ALA A 133 -20.59 -1.12 -5.97
N ALA A 134 -19.32 -1.28 -5.60
CA ALA A 134 -18.42 -2.23 -6.26
C ALA A 134 -18.85 -3.68 -6.04
N ALA A 135 -19.18 -4.04 -4.80
CA ALA A 135 -19.69 -5.37 -4.47
C ALA A 135 -21.01 -5.69 -5.18
N ASP A 136 -21.84 -4.69 -5.45
CA ASP A 136 -23.12 -4.82 -6.14
C ASP A 136 -22.99 -4.77 -7.69
N SER A 137 -21.79 -4.55 -8.23
CA SER A 137 -21.57 -4.51 -9.69
C SER A 137 -21.65 -5.92 -10.29
N GLU A 138 -22.23 -6.05 -11.48
CA GLU A 138 -22.37 -7.37 -12.13
C GLU A 138 -21.01 -7.90 -12.62
N ASP A 139 -20.26 -7.07 -13.34
CA ASP A 139 -19.01 -7.45 -14.00
C ASP A 139 -17.88 -6.43 -13.81
N SER A 140 -16.65 -6.87 -14.09
CA SER A 140 -15.47 -6.00 -14.20
C SER A 140 -15.03 -5.90 -15.65
N SER A 141 -14.65 -4.70 -16.10
CA SER A 141 -14.08 -4.50 -17.42
C SER A 141 -12.77 -3.71 -17.35
N ALA A 142 -11.85 -3.95 -18.28
CA ALA A 142 -10.57 -3.25 -18.33
C ALA A 142 -10.57 -2.15 -19.41
N PRO A 143 -9.81 -1.06 -19.22
CA PRO A 143 -9.41 -0.17 -20.32
C PRO A 143 -8.76 -0.92 -21.47
N LYS A 144 -8.96 -0.45 -22.71
CA LYS A 144 -8.41 -1.10 -23.93
C LYS A 144 -6.88 -1.01 -24.05
N SER A 145 -6.27 -0.05 -23.36
CA SER A 145 -4.84 0.22 -23.42
C SER A 145 -4.33 0.64 -22.06
N THR A 146 -3.08 0.29 -21.77
CA THR A 146 -2.35 0.84 -20.62
C THR A 146 -2.09 2.33 -20.83
N GLY A 147 -1.98 3.10 -19.74
CA GLY A 147 -1.81 4.55 -19.85
C GLY A 147 -2.08 5.30 -18.56
N GLY A 148 -1.98 6.64 -18.62
CA GLY A 148 -2.29 7.54 -17.49
C GLY A 148 -1.34 7.46 -16.29
N GLY A 149 -0.31 6.62 -16.36
CA GLY A 149 0.77 6.49 -15.38
C GLY A 149 2.07 5.98 -16.04
N LYS A 150 3.01 5.54 -15.22
CA LYS A 150 4.30 4.95 -15.65
C LYS A 150 4.49 3.61 -14.95
N LEU A 151 4.85 2.57 -15.69
CA LEU A 151 5.28 1.29 -15.11
C LEU A 151 6.81 1.25 -15.13
N GLY A 152 7.45 1.23 -13.97
CA GLY A 152 8.90 1.39 -13.86
C GLY A 152 9.44 1.08 -12.47
N ALA A 153 10.70 1.43 -12.22
CA ALA A 153 11.28 1.30 -10.88
C ALA A 153 10.59 2.25 -9.89
N ALA A 154 10.57 1.88 -8.60
CA ALA A 154 10.03 2.74 -7.56
C ALA A 154 10.91 3.99 -7.35
N GLU A 155 10.28 5.15 -7.26
CA GLU A 155 10.90 6.45 -6.97
C GLU A 155 11.50 6.47 -5.56
N THR A 156 10.88 5.73 -4.64
CA THR A 156 11.33 5.59 -3.23
C THR A 156 12.68 4.86 -3.09
N GLY A 157 13.28 4.37 -4.18
CA GLY A 157 14.60 3.72 -4.22
C GLY A 157 15.79 4.63 -4.52
N SER A 158 15.57 5.90 -4.90
CA SER A 158 16.67 6.85 -5.14
C SER A 158 16.93 7.71 -3.90
N THR A 159 17.62 7.12 -2.92
CA THR A 159 18.39 7.97 -1.99
C THR A 159 19.38 8.78 -2.82
N SER A 160 19.18 10.09 -2.83
CA SER A 160 20.19 11.05 -3.27
C SER A 160 21.46 10.84 -2.45
N GLY A 161 22.37 10.01 -2.98
CA GLY A 161 23.73 9.86 -2.50
C GLY A 161 24.55 11.08 -2.90
N SER A 162 24.24 12.25 -2.35
CA SER A 162 25.19 13.36 -2.33
C SER A 162 26.15 13.14 -1.17
N ALA A 163 27.16 12.30 -1.37
CA ALA A 163 28.36 12.28 -0.55
C ALA A 163 29.58 12.43 -1.48
N SER A 164 30.04 13.68 -1.55
CA SER A 164 31.36 14.08 -2.01
C SER A 164 32.44 13.18 -1.40
N GLY A 165 33.41 12.80 -2.21
CA GLY A 165 34.45 11.84 -1.85
C GLY A 165 35.35 12.28 -0.70
N THR A 166 36.00 11.28 -0.08
CA THR A 166 37.46 11.24 0.16
C THR A 166 37.80 9.80 0.52
N ALA A 167 38.61 9.17 -0.33
CA ALA A 167 39.24 7.91 -0.05
C ALA A 167 40.40 8.14 0.93
N THR A 168 40.41 7.39 2.03
CA THR A 168 41.65 7.01 2.73
C THR A 168 41.49 5.58 3.21
N ALA A 169 42.17 4.68 2.51
CA ALA A 169 42.45 3.33 2.98
C ALA A 169 43.75 3.37 3.77
N THR A 170 43.75 2.80 4.97
CA THR A 170 44.96 2.31 5.64
C THR A 170 44.61 0.95 6.26
N ALA A 171 45.35 -0.06 5.83
CA ALA A 171 45.30 -1.44 6.29
C ALA A 171 46.20 -1.66 7.51
N THR A 172 46.23 -2.93 7.98
CA THR A 172 47.26 -3.57 8.84
C THR A 172 46.91 -3.52 10.35
N GLU A 173 46.89 -4.60 11.15
CA GLU A 173 47.30 -6.00 10.98
C GLU A 173 46.64 -6.96 12.00
N SER A 174 46.90 -8.24 11.75
CA SER A 174 46.61 -9.47 12.48
C SER A 174 47.09 -9.52 13.94
N GLY A 175 46.44 -10.36 14.75
CA GLY A 175 46.92 -10.76 16.08
C GLY A 175 46.15 -11.94 16.68
N THR A 176 46.86 -13.02 16.95
CA THR A 176 46.38 -14.38 17.24
C THR A 176 46.32 -14.70 18.74
N ALA A 177 45.37 -15.59 19.08
CA ALA A 177 45.37 -16.61 20.15
C ALA A 177 44.91 -16.34 21.61
N ALA A 178 44.15 -17.36 22.05
CA ALA A 178 44.22 -18.10 23.31
C ALA A 178 43.20 -17.80 24.43
N SER A 179 42.22 -18.71 24.47
CA SER A 179 41.59 -19.41 25.61
C SER A 179 41.98 -19.03 27.05
N ALA A 180 40.96 -18.84 27.90
CA ALA A 180 40.90 -19.43 29.25
C ALA A 180 39.47 -19.35 29.83
N SER A 181 39.05 -20.45 30.46
CA SER A 181 37.80 -20.67 31.19
C SER A 181 37.77 -19.93 32.54
N ALA A 182 36.57 -19.57 33.04
CA ALA A 182 36.05 -19.97 34.38
C ALA A 182 34.72 -19.29 34.77
N THR A 183 33.80 -20.12 35.28
CA THR A 183 32.82 -19.93 36.39
C THR A 183 31.73 -18.84 36.36
N GLU A 184 30.50 -19.33 36.18
CA GLU A 184 29.33 -19.31 37.09
C GLU A 184 28.76 -18.01 37.72
N SER A 185 27.43 -17.88 37.53
CA SER A 185 26.37 -17.43 38.45
C SER A 185 25.73 -16.04 38.23
N GLY A 186 24.39 -16.05 38.06
CA GLY A 186 23.52 -14.91 38.42
C GLY A 186 22.34 -14.55 37.50
N ASN A 187 21.24 -15.32 37.60
CA ASN A 187 19.80 -14.99 37.44
C ASN A 187 19.25 -14.07 36.32
N ALA A 188 18.25 -14.58 35.55
CA ALA A 188 16.80 -14.33 35.75
C ALA A 188 15.96 -14.63 34.47
N GLY A 189 14.77 -15.23 34.63
CA GLY A 189 13.64 -14.94 33.73
C GLY A 189 12.94 -16.09 32.99
N ILE A 190 12.22 -16.94 33.74
CA ILE A 190 10.91 -17.55 33.44
C ILE A 190 10.56 -18.02 31.99
N GLU A 191 10.58 -19.34 31.79
CA GLU A 191 9.79 -20.05 30.78
C GLU A 191 8.43 -20.44 31.36
N ALA A 192 7.34 -20.23 30.62
CA ALA A 192 6.06 -20.89 30.89
C ALA A 192 5.44 -21.35 29.57
N ARG A 193 5.67 -22.62 29.23
CA ARG A 193 5.02 -23.32 28.13
C ARG A 193 3.76 -24.02 28.70
N GLY A 194 2.58 -23.50 28.39
CA GLY A 194 1.30 -24.10 28.79
C GLY A 194 0.87 -25.20 27.81
N GLN A 195 0.78 -26.43 28.31
CA GLN A 195 0.35 -27.61 27.56
C GLN A 195 -1.17 -27.79 27.56
N ILE A 196 -1.63 -28.48 26.51
CA ILE A 196 -3.01 -28.75 26.10
C ILE A 196 -3.55 -29.94 26.91
N GLN A 197 -4.67 -29.76 27.62
CA GLN A 197 -5.35 -30.84 28.32
C GLN A 197 -6.64 -31.22 27.60
N TRP A 198 -6.66 -32.45 27.08
CA TRP A 198 -7.82 -33.11 26.48
C TRP A 198 -8.82 -33.53 27.57
N GLY A 199 -10.08 -33.13 27.43
CA GLY A 199 -11.17 -33.55 28.31
C GLY A 199 -12.41 -33.94 27.49
N LEU A 200 -12.61 -35.26 27.36
CA LEU A 200 -13.84 -35.90 26.89
C LEU A 200 -14.93 -35.75 27.97
N MET A 201 -16.08 -35.16 27.64
CA MET A 201 -17.34 -35.48 28.31
C MET A 201 -18.52 -35.45 27.33
N SER A 202 -19.12 -36.62 27.17
CA SER A 202 -20.37 -36.91 26.49
C SER A 202 -21.55 -36.24 27.22
N GLY A 203 -22.58 -35.79 26.48
CA GLY A 203 -23.80 -35.29 27.12
C GLY A 203 -24.92 -34.82 26.18
N ALA A 204 -25.77 -35.78 25.81
CA ALA A 204 -27.22 -35.69 25.56
C ALA A 204 -27.80 -34.71 24.50
N ILE A 205 -28.32 -35.33 23.43
CA ILE A 205 -29.31 -34.80 22.49
C ILE A 205 -30.70 -34.87 23.17
N ALA A 206 -31.43 -33.76 23.21
CA ALA A 206 -32.86 -33.74 23.50
C ALA A 206 -33.59 -32.97 22.38
N ALA A 207 -34.19 -33.73 21.47
CA ALA A 207 -35.13 -33.23 20.48
C ALA A 207 -36.51 -33.09 21.14
N LEU A 208 -37.14 -31.93 21.00
CA LEU A 208 -38.56 -31.73 21.28
C LEU A 208 -39.22 -31.19 20.01
N PHE A 209 -39.88 -32.10 19.29
CA PHE A 209 -40.91 -31.81 18.30
C PHE A 209 -42.26 -31.68 19.01
N GLY A 210 -43.11 -30.76 18.55
CA GLY A 210 -44.56 -30.95 18.62
C GLY A 210 -45.40 -29.76 19.11
N GLY A 211 -45.88 -28.97 18.13
CA GLY A 211 -47.28 -28.58 17.93
C GLY A 211 -48.16 -28.14 19.10
N LEU A 212 -48.67 -26.90 19.02
CA LEU A 212 -49.92 -26.50 19.67
C LEU A 212 -50.79 -25.72 18.67
N MET A 213 -52.08 -26.05 18.69
CA MET A 213 -53.15 -25.57 17.83
C MET A 213 -53.50 -24.09 18.05
N ILE A 214 -53.87 -23.40 16.97
CA ILE A 214 -55.12 -22.64 16.74
C ILE A 214 -55.23 -22.40 15.24
#